data_AF-A0AA86RYB9-F1
#
_entry.id   AF-A0AA86RYB9-F1
#
_cell.length_a   1.000
_cell.length_b   1.000
_cell.length_c   1.000
_cell.angle_alpha   90.00
_cell.angle_beta   90.00
_cell.angle_gamma   90.00
#
_symmetry.space_group_name_H-M   'P 1'
#
loop_
_entity.id
_entity.type
_entity.pdbx_description
1 polymer ?
#
loop_
_entity_poly.entity_id
_entity_poly.type
_entity_poly.pdbx_seq_one_letter_code
_entity_poly.pdbx_strand_id
1 'polypeptide(L)'
;MSFMRGDLLSRTRKLVKGFAKAEPVWLKAMEQAPPATFPRVAGKIPVITLPEDVYVKKFYKKYPESKHHDAIKFHAVDPPPSRIFALRVLELKERGVCEERAMAIADMEYLTEKKAKKQAYTRLKEIARLQGKRLPPNPYPSAIKEIQAAERKYVRDRFFNPKILEIVKQQKAEAMERFGGGGGGGGVGGGGGGGGGGVGGGGGGGVGGGW
;
A
#
# COMPACT_ATOMS: atom_id res chain seq x y z
N MET A 1 -57.87 8.42 20.90
CA MET A 1 -56.92 8.86 19.86
C MET A 1 -55.71 9.52 20.53
N SER A 2 -54.47 9.08 20.27
CA SER A 2 -53.31 9.69 20.95
C SER A 2 -52.87 10.96 20.21
N PHE A 3 -52.80 12.08 20.93
CA PHE A 3 -52.31 13.38 20.40
C PHE A 3 -50.82 13.35 20.02
N MET A 4 -50.11 12.28 20.41
CA MET A 4 -48.65 12.17 20.36
C MET A 4 -48.14 11.20 19.28
N ARG A 5 -49.00 10.57 18.46
CA ARG A 5 -48.56 9.73 17.33
C ARG A 5 -48.48 10.53 16.03
N GLY A 6 -47.42 10.28 15.25
CA GLY A 6 -47.18 10.88 13.92
C GLY A 6 -45.91 11.72 13.85
N ASP A 7 -45.72 12.45 12.75
CA ASP A 7 -44.56 13.32 12.50
C ASP A 7 -44.60 14.62 13.30
N LEU A 8 -43.45 15.29 13.45
CA LEU A 8 -43.33 16.55 14.20
C LEU A 8 -44.31 17.63 13.72
N LEU A 9 -44.42 17.81 12.40
CA LEU A 9 -45.34 18.79 11.78
C LEU A 9 -46.81 18.47 12.13
N SER A 10 -47.21 17.21 11.98
CA SER A 10 -48.55 16.73 12.30
C SER A 10 -48.90 16.87 13.78
N ARG A 11 -47.92 16.69 14.68
CA ARG A 11 -48.08 16.87 16.13
C ARG A 11 -48.21 18.34 16.52
N THR A 12 -47.30 19.18 16.05
CA THR A 12 -47.26 20.61 16.40
C THR A 12 -48.49 21.33 15.86
N ARG A 13 -48.94 21.00 14.64
CA ARG A 13 -50.23 21.47 14.11
C ARG A 13 -51.40 21.12 15.04
N LYS A 14 -51.47 19.89 15.56
CA LYS A 14 -52.54 19.47 16.48
C LYS A 14 -52.49 20.23 17.82
N LEU A 15 -51.29 20.47 18.36
CA LEU A 15 -51.10 21.19 19.63
C LEU A 15 -51.41 22.68 19.53
N VAL A 16 -51.02 23.33 18.42
CA VAL A 16 -51.35 24.73 18.16
C VAL A 16 -52.86 24.88 17.92
N LYS A 17 -53.47 24.00 17.14
CA LYS A 17 -54.94 23.98 16.93
C LYS A 17 -55.74 23.72 18.21
N GLY A 18 -55.18 22.94 19.14
CA GLY A 18 -55.78 22.69 20.45
C GLY A 18 -55.48 23.77 21.50
N PHE A 19 -54.87 24.89 21.11
CA PHE A 19 -54.42 25.98 22.00
C PHE A 19 -53.52 25.53 23.16
N ALA A 20 -52.94 24.34 23.08
CA ALA A 20 -52.05 23.79 24.10
C ALA A 20 -50.63 24.38 24.02
N LYS A 21 -50.26 24.94 22.85
CA LYS A 21 -49.00 25.63 22.61
C LYS A 21 -49.19 26.83 21.69
N ALA A 22 -48.44 27.90 21.92
CA ALA A 22 -48.35 29.02 20.98
C ALA A 22 -47.77 28.58 19.64
N GLU A 23 -48.16 29.24 18.55
CA GLU A 23 -47.66 28.95 17.20
C GLU A 23 -46.15 29.23 17.14
N PRO A 24 -45.31 28.20 16.87
CA PRO A 24 -43.88 28.43 16.75
C PRO A 24 -43.57 29.09 15.40
N VAL A 25 -42.59 30.00 15.40
CA VAL A 25 -42.19 30.81 14.23
C VAL A 25 -41.87 29.95 13.00
N TRP A 26 -41.33 28.74 13.20
CA TRP A 26 -40.95 27.83 12.12
C TRP A 26 -42.12 27.05 11.51
N LEU A 27 -43.32 27.04 12.13
CA LEU A 27 -44.44 26.22 11.64
C LEU A 27 -44.86 26.61 10.23
N LYS A 28 -45.04 27.90 9.97
CA LYS A 28 -45.45 28.41 8.66
C LYS A 28 -44.46 28.05 7.55
N ALA A 29 -43.16 28.19 7.84
CA ALA A 29 -42.09 27.83 6.91
C ALA A 29 -42.07 26.31 6.62
N MET A 30 -42.28 25.48 7.64
CA MET A 30 -42.29 24.03 7.50
C MET A 30 -43.58 23.51 6.84
N GLU A 31 -44.70 24.22 6.95
CA GLU A 31 -45.92 23.92 6.21
C GLU A 31 -45.83 24.31 4.74
N GLN A 32 -45.15 25.41 4.44
CA GLN A 32 -44.88 25.84 3.07
C GLN A 32 -43.87 24.92 2.38
N ALA A 33 -42.85 24.44 3.10
CA ALA A 33 -41.82 23.55 2.59
C ALA A 33 -41.62 22.36 3.56
N PRO A 34 -42.49 21.34 3.51
CA PRO A 34 -42.32 20.15 4.33
C PRO A 34 -41.07 19.37 3.89
N PRO A 35 -40.40 18.65 4.81
CA PRO A 35 -39.25 17.84 4.47
C PRO A 35 -39.65 16.74 3.46
N ALA A 36 -38.75 16.44 2.52
CA ALA A 36 -38.98 15.41 1.52
C ALA A 36 -39.18 14.03 2.18
N THR A 37 -40.27 13.35 1.82
CA THR A 37 -40.56 12.00 2.28
C THR A 37 -40.18 10.99 1.20
N PHE A 38 -39.28 10.06 1.53
CA PHE A 38 -38.96 8.94 0.67
C PHE A 38 -39.83 7.73 1.02
N PRO A 39 -40.22 6.89 0.03
CA PRO A 39 -40.92 5.64 0.31
C PRO A 39 -40.07 4.79 1.25
N ARG A 40 -40.69 4.26 2.31
CA ARG A 40 -39.99 3.40 3.26
C ARG A 40 -39.60 2.11 2.54
N VAL A 41 -38.31 1.92 2.31
CA VAL A 41 -37.79 0.71 1.66
C VAL A 41 -37.98 -0.47 2.61
N ALA A 42 -38.86 -1.40 2.25
CA ALA A 42 -39.09 -2.63 2.99
C ALA A 42 -38.08 -3.70 2.53
N GLY A 43 -36.82 -3.57 2.95
CA GLY A 43 -35.81 -4.56 2.58
C GLY A 43 -34.36 -4.14 2.80
N LYS A 44 -33.44 -5.05 2.46
CA LYS A 44 -32.00 -4.78 2.45
C LYS A 44 -31.65 -3.93 1.24
N ILE A 45 -30.79 -2.94 1.43
CA ILE A 45 -30.27 -2.09 0.35
C ILE A 45 -29.42 -2.95 -0.59
N PRO A 46 -29.65 -2.93 -1.92
CA PRO A 46 -28.84 -3.70 -2.86
C PRO A 46 -27.40 -3.20 -2.91
N VAL A 47 -26.45 -4.11 -3.06
CA VAL A 47 -25.03 -3.78 -3.20
C VAL A 47 -24.79 -3.29 -4.63
N ILE A 48 -24.27 -2.08 -4.78
CA ILE A 48 -23.88 -1.52 -6.09
C ILE A 48 -22.58 -2.19 -6.51
N THR A 49 -22.58 -2.82 -7.69
CA THR A 49 -21.41 -3.45 -8.32
C THR A 49 -21.20 -2.86 -9.70
N LEU A 50 -19.96 -2.56 -10.04
CA LEU A 50 -19.58 -2.02 -11.34
C LEU A 50 -18.92 -3.10 -12.21
N PRO A 51 -19.04 -3.03 -13.55
CA PRO A 51 -18.44 -4.01 -14.44
C PRO A 51 -16.90 -4.05 -14.33
N GLU A 52 -16.24 -2.93 -14.00
CA GLU A 52 -14.80 -2.87 -13.78
C GLU A 52 -14.32 -3.61 -12.53
N ASP A 53 -15.19 -3.83 -11.53
CA ASP A 53 -14.81 -4.35 -10.22
C ASP A 53 -14.14 -5.73 -10.30
N VAL A 54 -14.54 -6.54 -11.29
CA VAL A 54 -13.95 -7.86 -11.55
C VAL A 54 -12.47 -7.73 -11.91
N TYR A 55 -12.13 -6.77 -12.77
CA TYR A 55 -10.76 -6.56 -13.25
C TYR A 55 -9.90 -5.83 -12.22
N VAL A 56 -10.48 -4.91 -11.43
CA VAL A 56 -9.80 -4.30 -10.29
C VAL A 56 -9.36 -5.36 -9.28
N LYS A 57 -10.22 -6.34 -8.97
CA LYS A 57 -9.86 -7.47 -8.09
C LYS A 57 -8.75 -8.33 -8.69
N LYS A 58 -8.81 -8.65 -9.99
CA LYS A 58 -7.75 -9.38 -10.71
C LYS A 58 -6.43 -8.63 -10.68
N PHE A 59 -6.46 -7.31 -10.87
CA PHE A 59 -5.27 -6.44 -10.82
C PHE A 59 -4.59 -6.49 -9.45
N TYR A 60 -5.33 -6.33 -8.36
CA TYR A 60 -4.75 -6.39 -7.01
C TYR A 60 -4.28 -7.79 -6.61
N LYS A 61 -4.88 -8.85 -7.17
CA LYS A 61 -4.36 -10.22 -7.02
C LYS A 61 -2.99 -10.37 -7.67
N LYS A 62 -2.76 -9.72 -8.82
CA LYS A 62 -1.48 -9.74 -9.54
C LYS A 62 -0.44 -8.78 -8.92
N TYR A 63 -0.88 -7.61 -8.47
CA TYR A 63 -0.04 -6.55 -7.92
C TYR A 63 -0.49 -6.13 -6.51
N PRO A 64 -0.20 -6.95 -5.48
CA PRO A 64 -0.58 -6.63 -4.11
C PRO A 64 0.04 -5.31 -3.62
N GLU A 65 1.29 -5.05 -3.99
CA GLU A 65 2.04 -3.84 -3.62
C GLU A 65 1.42 -2.53 -4.16
N SER A 66 0.63 -2.60 -5.24
CA SER A 66 0.00 -1.40 -5.83
C SER A 66 -1.02 -0.76 -4.87
N LYS A 67 -1.57 -1.52 -3.91
CA LYS A 67 -2.44 -0.97 -2.86
C LYS A 67 -1.74 0.13 -2.04
N HIS A 68 -0.42 0.02 -1.86
CA HIS A 68 0.38 0.97 -1.11
C HIS A 68 1.00 2.04 -2.00
N HIS A 69 1.51 1.65 -3.18
CA HIS A 69 2.14 2.61 -4.10
C HIS A 69 1.14 3.57 -4.74
N ASP A 70 -0.02 3.06 -5.14
CA ASP A 70 -1.01 3.76 -5.94
C ASP A 70 -2.35 3.83 -5.18
N ALA A 71 -2.28 4.29 -3.93
CA ALA A 71 -3.45 4.42 -3.07
C ALA A 71 -4.52 5.35 -3.67
N ILE A 72 -5.79 5.05 -3.38
CA ILE A 72 -6.93 5.86 -3.83
C ILE A 72 -6.87 7.20 -3.11
N LYS A 73 -6.59 8.26 -3.87
CA LYS A 73 -6.59 9.63 -3.39
C LYS A 73 -7.98 10.23 -3.62
N PHE A 74 -8.75 10.42 -2.55
CA PHE A 74 -10.10 11.00 -2.64
C PHE A 74 -10.14 12.40 -3.28
N HIS A 75 -9.04 13.15 -3.20
CA HIS A 75 -8.93 14.49 -3.78
C HIS A 75 -8.41 14.50 -5.22
N ALA A 76 -7.88 13.37 -5.72
CA ALA A 76 -7.32 13.33 -7.06
C ALA A 76 -8.45 13.17 -8.09
N VAL A 77 -8.37 13.94 -9.17
CA VAL A 77 -9.25 13.78 -10.34
C VAL A 77 -8.88 12.51 -11.11
N ASP A 78 -7.59 12.18 -11.14
CA ASP A 78 -7.10 11.03 -11.88
C ASP A 78 -7.45 9.70 -11.18
N PRO A 79 -8.02 8.74 -11.93
CA PRO A 79 -8.34 7.44 -11.38
C PRO A 79 -7.06 6.67 -10.98
N PRO A 80 -7.15 5.78 -9.97
CA PRO A 80 -6.02 4.94 -9.61
C PRO A 80 -5.66 3.98 -10.77
N PRO A 81 -4.39 3.53 -10.87
CA PRO A 81 -3.94 2.63 -11.94
C PRO A 81 -4.77 1.34 -12.07
N SER A 82 -5.29 0.82 -10.96
CA SER A 82 -6.18 -0.34 -10.95
C SER A 82 -7.50 -0.10 -11.70
N ARG A 83 -8.06 1.11 -11.59
CA ARG A 83 -9.26 1.53 -12.33
C ARG A 83 -8.94 1.82 -13.79
N ILE A 84 -7.80 2.46 -14.08
CA ILE A 84 -7.33 2.68 -15.47
C ILE A 84 -7.18 1.34 -16.20
N PHE A 85 -6.51 0.37 -15.57
CA PHE A 85 -6.37 -0.98 -16.11
C PHE A 85 -7.74 -1.63 -16.39
N ALA A 86 -8.67 -1.55 -15.44
CA ALA A 86 -9.98 -2.17 -15.58
C ALA A 86 -10.82 -1.51 -16.69
N LEU A 87 -10.85 -0.18 -16.74
CA LEU A 87 -11.52 0.57 -17.80
C LEU A 87 -10.93 0.23 -19.16
N ARG A 88 -9.60 0.15 -19.25
CA ARG A 88 -8.92 -0.21 -20.50
C ARG A 88 -9.30 -1.60 -21.00
N VAL A 89 -9.42 -2.57 -20.10
CA VAL A 89 -9.89 -3.92 -20.47
C VAL A 89 -11.32 -3.87 -21.00
N LEU A 90 -12.20 -3.09 -20.38
CA LEU A 90 -13.57 -2.90 -20.85
C LEU A 90 -13.63 -2.24 -22.23
N GLU A 91 -12.87 -1.16 -22.45
CA GLU A 91 -12.76 -0.50 -23.77
C GLU A 91 -12.32 -1.47 -24.86
N LEU A 92 -11.34 -2.34 -24.58
CA LEU A 92 -10.85 -3.32 -25.55
C LEU A 92 -11.89 -4.42 -25.81
N LYS A 93 -12.65 -4.82 -24.80
CA LYS A 93 -13.75 -5.77 -24.96
C LYS A 93 -14.91 -5.18 -25.77
N GLU A 94 -15.22 -3.89 -25.58
CA GLU A 94 -16.21 -3.18 -26.40
C GLU A 94 -15.81 -3.14 -27.88
N ARG A 95 -14.50 -3.10 -28.18
CA ARG A 95 -13.95 -3.21 -29.54
C ARG A 95 -13.90 -4.64 -30.10
N GLY A 96 -14.34 -5.64 -29.33
CA GLY A 96 -14.36 -7.05 -29.74
C GLY A 96 -13.08 -7.84 -29.49
N VAL A 97 -12.12 -7.30 -28.71
CA VAL A 97 -10.91 -8.05 -28.33
C VAL A 97 -11.26 -9.09 -27.26
N CYS A 98 -10.70 -10.29 -27.35
CA CYS A 98 -10.90 -11.31 -26.32
C CYS A 98 -10.32 -10.86 -24.97
N GLU A 99 -10.96 -11.29 -23.87
CA GLU A 99 -10.65 -10.80 -22.52
C GLU A 99 -9.19 -11.02 -22.11
N GLU A 100 -8.60 -12.15 -22.46
CA GLU A 100 -7.21 -12.47 -22.14
C GLU A 100 -6.22 -11.54 -22.83
N ARG A 101 -6.44 -11.29 -24.14
CA ARG A 101 -5.61 -10.34 -24.90
C ARG A 101 -5.82 -8.92 -24.39
N ALA A 102 -7.06 -8.53 -24.07
CA ALA A 102 -7.37 -7.22 -23.51
C ALA A 102 -6.63 -6.99 -22.17
N MET A 103 -6.65 -7.98 -21.27
CA MET A 103 -5.91 -7.93 -20.01
C MET A 103 -4.39 -7.84 -20.24
N ALA A 104 -3.84 -8.59 -21.20
CA ALA A 104 -2.41 -8.54 -21.51
C ALA A 104 -1.98 -7.17 -22.06
N ILE A 105 -2.79 -6.54 -22.92
CA ILE A 105 -2.53 -5.20 -23.45
C ILE A 105 -2.56 -4.17 -22.32
N ALA A 106 -3.61 -4.18 -21.49
CA ALA A 106 -3.73 -3.27 -20.36
C ALA A 106 -2.58 -3.46 -19.35
N ASP A 107 -2.10 -4.69 -19.18
CA ASP A 107 -0.97 -4.99 -18.30
C ASP A 107 0.35 -4.43 -18.83
N MET A 108 0.57 -4.55 -20.14
CA MET A 108 1.71 -3.96 -20.82
C MET A 108 1.69 -2.44 -20.70
N GLU A 109 0.54 -1.80 -20.93
CA GLU A 109 0.37 -0.35 -20.75
C GLU A 109 0.74 0.07 -19.31
N TYR A 110 0.19 -0.60 -18.30
CA TYR A 110 0.52 -0.33 -16.90
C TYR A 110 2.04 -0.49 -16.59
N LEU A 111 2.67 -1.56 -17.09
CA LEU A 111 4.10 -1.77 -16.89
C LEU A 111 4.96 -0.72 -17.59
N THR A 112 4.56 -0.26 -18.77
CA THR A 112 5.27 0.81 -19.49
C THR A 112 5.19 2.12 -18.73
N GLU A 113 4.02 2.51 -18.22
CA GLU A 113 3.87 3.69 -17.37
C GLU A 113 4.72 3.59 -16.10
N LYS A 114 4.71 2.43 -15.45
CA LYS A 114 5.52 2.18 -14.26
C LYS A 114 7.01 2.31 -14.54
N LYS A 115 7.48 1.82 -15.70
CA LYS A 115 8.87 1.97 -16.15
C LYS A 115 9.20 3.44 -16.46
N ALA A 116 8.32 4.15 -17.15
CA ALA A 116 8.48 5.56 -17.47
C ALA A 116 8.58 6.42 -16.20
N LYS A 117 7.71 6.18 -15.20
CA LYS A 117 7.77 6.85 -13.89
C LYS A 117 9.11 6.61 -13.17
N LYS A 118 9.64 5.38 -13.24
CA LYS A 118 10.97 5.06 -12.68
C LYS A 118 12.10 5.80 -13.41
N GLN A 119 12.06 5.86 -14.74
CA GLN A 119 13.06 6.59 -15.54
C GLN A 119 12.98 8.11 -15.31
N ALA A 120 11.77 8.67 -15.19
CA ALA A 120 11.59 10.06 -14.83
C ALA A 120 12.20 10.35 -13.45
N TYR A 121 11.96 9.46 -12.47
CA TYR A 121 12.56 9.58 -11.15
C TYR A 121 14.09 9.49 -11.17
N THR A 122 14.70 8.60 -11.94
CA THR A 122 16.18 8.52 -12.03
C THR A 122 16.76 9.80 -12.61
N ARG A 123 16.16 10.35 -13.67
CA ARG A 123 16.56 11.64 -14.24
C ARG A 123 16.42 12.78 -13.24
N LEU A 124 15.29 12.87 -12.53
CA LEU A 124 15.06 13.87 -11.50
C LEU A 124 16.07 13.74 -10.35
N LYS A 125 16.43 12.51 -9.98
CA LYS A 125 17.42 12.23 -8.95
C LYS A 125 18.82 12.68 -9.36
N GLU A 126 19.21 12.46 -10.61
CA GLU A 126 20.48 12.93 -11.18
C GLU A 126 20.55 14.46 -11.17
N ILE A 127 19.49 15.13 -11.65
CA ILE A 127 19.39 16.59 -11.63
C ILE A 127 19.47 17.13 -10.20
N ALA A 128 18.75 16.52 -9.24
CA ALA A 128 18.79 16.95 -7.84
C ALA A 128 20.19 16.83 -7.22
N ARG A 129 20.94 15.78 -7.57
CA ARG A 129 22.34 15.61 -7.14
C ARG A 129 23.24 16.69 -7.70
N LEU A 130 23.13 16.99 -9.00
CA LEU A 130 23.90 18.05 -9.65
C LEU A 130 23.58 19.43 -9.06
N GLN A 131 22.33 19.68 -8.71
CA GLN A 131 21.89 20.94 -8.09
C GLN A 131 22.15 21.02 -6.58
N GLY A 132 22.66 19.96 -5.93
CA GLY A 132 22.83 19.89 -4.48
C GLY A 132 21.52 19.95 -3.69
N LYS A 133 20.37 19.72 -4.33
CA LYS A 133 19.05 19.75 -3.69
C LYS A 133 18.73 18.40 -3.05
N ARG A 134 17.76 18.42 -2.14
CA ARG A 134 17.21 17.17 -1.55
C ARG A 134 16.66 16.28 -2.66
N LEU A 135 16.90 14.98 -2.51
CA LEU A 135 16.44 13.99 -3.48
C LEU A 135 14.90 13.96 -3.52
N PRO A 136 14.31 13.81 -4.72
CA PRO A 136 12.87 13.61 -4.83
C PRO A 136 12.45 12.32 -4.10
N PRO A 137 11.20 12.25 -3.60
CA PRO A 137 10.66 11.01 -3.04
C PRO A 137 10.62 9.88 -4.08
N ASN A 138 10.90 8.65 -3.66
CA ASN A 138 10.84 7.50 -4.55
C ASN A 138 9.37 7.17 -4.89
N PRO A 139 8.99 7.09 -6.18
CA PRO A 139 7.61 6.79 -6.58
C PRO A 139 7.15 5.38 -6.19
N TYR A 140 8.07 4.42 -6.03
CA TYR A 140 7.75 3.04 -5.66
C TYR A 140 8.65 2.58 -4.50
N PRO A 141 8.32 2.94 -3.24
CA PRO A 141 9.09 2.55 -2.08
C PRO A 141 8.88 1.08 -1.75
N SER A 142 9.91 0.25 -1.86
CA SER A 142 9.81 -1.14 -1.39
C SER A 142 9.90 -1.18 0.14
N ALA A 143 8.87 -1.72 0.80
CA ALA A 143 8.82 -1.86 2.25
C ALA A 143 10.10 -2.51 2.83
N ILE A 144 10.64 -3.52 2.15
CA ILE A 144 11.90 -4.18 2.54
C ILE A 144 13.07 -3.19 2.57
N LYS A 145 13.22 -2.30 1.58
CA LYS A 145 14.33 -1.33 1.57
C LYS A 145 14.16 -0.25 2.63
N GLU A 146 12.93 0.08 3.01
CA GLU A 146 12.68 1.02 4.11
C GLU A 146 13.08 0.40 5.44
N ILE A 147 12.67 -0.85 5.69
CA ILE A 147 13.08 -1.61 6.88
C ILE A 147 14.61 -1.75 6.90
N GLN A 148 15.22 -2.19 5.80
CA GLN A 148 16.68 -2.30 5.70
C GLN A 148 17.39 -0.95 5.87
N ALA A 149 16.80 0.17 5.42
CA ALA A 149 17.40 1.49 5.61
C ALA A 149 17.36 1.90 7.10
N ALA A 150 16.28 1.58 7.81
CA ALA A 150 16.20 1.76 9.25
C ALA A 150 17.19 0.85 10.00
N GLU A 151 17.27 -0.43 9.61
CA GLU A 151 18.15 -1.43 10.22
C GLU A 151 19.64 -1.21 9.92
N ARG A 152 19.98 -0.60 8.79
CA ARG A 152 21.37 -0.33 8.37
C ARG A 152 22.19 0.35 9.45
N LYS A 153 21.58 1.26 10.22
CA LYS A 153 22.25 1.90 11.36
C LYS A 153 22.68 0.87 12.39
N TYR A 154 21.75 0.03 12.84
CA TYR A 154 22.00 -1.02 13.84
C TYR A 154 22.91 -2.13 13.32
N VAL A 155 22.83 -2.47 12.03
CA VAL A 155 23.76 -3.42 11.39
C VAL A 155 25.17 -2.83 11.38
N ARG A 156 25.33 -1.56 11.00
CA ARG A 156 26.64 -0.90 11.01
C ARG A 156 27.18 -0.79 12.43
N ASP A 157 26.36 -0.42 13.40
CA ASP A 157 26.78 -0.33 14.80
C ASP A 157 27.25 -1.70 15.33
N ARG A 158 26.63 -2.83 14.93
CA ARG A 158 27.09 -4.17 15.33
C ARG A 158 28.53 -4.49 14.95
N PHE A 159 29.00 -4.00 13.80
CA PHE A 159 30.34 -4.30 13.30
C PHE A 159 31.37 -3.23 13.68
N PHE A 160 30.95 -1.98 13.86
CA PHE A 160 31.87 -0.84 14.00
C PHE A 160 31.81 -0.15 15.37
N ASN A 161 30.82 -0.47 16.22
CA ASN A 161 30.76 0.10 17.57
C ASN A 161 31.71 -0.66 18.51
N PRO A 162 32.72 0.00 19.10
CA PRO A 162 33.71 -0.65 19.95
C PRO A 162 33.07 -1.34 21.17
N LYS A 163 32.01 -0.77 21.74
CA LYS A 163 31.30 -1.35 22.90
C LYS A 163 30.62 -2.68 22.55
N ILE A 164 30.05 -2.79 21.34
CA ILE A 164 29.39 -4.02 20.89
C ILE A 164 30.44 -5.09 20.58
N LEU A 165 31.57 -4.71 19.97
CA LEU A 165 32.69 -5.63 19.73
C LEU A 165 33.29 -6.17 21.04
N GLU A 166 33.40 -5.33 22.07
CA GLU A 166 33.84 -5.76 23.40
C GLU A 166 32.89 -6.78 24.02
N ILE A 167 31.57 -6.54 23.96
CA ILE A 167 30.55 -7.48 24.44
C ILE A 167 30.63 -8.81 23.66
N VAL A 168 30.79 -8.75 22.34
CA VAL A 168 30.92 -9.97 21.51
C VAL A 168 32.21 -10.73 21.84
N LYS A 169 33.32 -10.03 22.08
CA LYS A 169 34.59 -10.66 22.51
C LYS A 169 34.46 -11.31 23.89
N GLN A 170 33.81 -10.63 24.84
CA GLN A 170 33.53 -11.17 26.18
C GLN A 170 32.64 -12.42 26.10
N GLN A 171 31.54 -12.38 25.33
CA GLN A 171 30.69 -13.55 25.11
C GLN A 171 31.44 -14.72 24.44
N LYS A 172 32.34 -14.42 23.49
CA LYS A 172 33.15 -15.45 22.83
C LYS A 172 34.17 -16.07 23.79
N ALA A 173 34.78 -15.26 24.66
CA ALA A 173 35.68 -15.73 25.71
C ALA A 173 34.93 -16.56 26.77
N GLU A 174 33.76 -16.11 27.22
CA GLU A 174 32.93 -16.82 28.20
C GLU A 174 32.38 -18.14 27.63
N ALA A 175 32.01 -18.17 26.34
CA ALA A 175 31.66 -19.42 25.65
C ALA A 175 32.85 -20.37 25.52
N MET A 176 34.05 -19.84 25.30
CA MET A 176 35.29 -20.63 25.21
C MET A 176 35.73 -21.17 26.58
N GLU A 177 35.47 -20.44 27.68
CA GLU A 177 35.65 -20.95 29.04
C GLU A 177 34.60 -22.01 29.40
N ARG A 178 33.33 -21.81 29.02
CA ARG A 178 32.25 -22.80 29.27
C ARG A 178 32.40 -24.09 28.47
N PHE A 179 33.03 -24.04 27.29
CA PHE A 179 33.25 -25.21 26.42
C PHE A 179 34.72 -25.68 26.37
N GLY A 180 35.64 -25.01 27.06
CA GLY A 180 37.09 -25.32 27.05
C GLY A 180 37.58 -26.20 28.19
N GLY A 181 36.74 -26.51 29.18
CA GLY A 181 37.07 -27.38 30.31
C GLY A 181 36.52 -28.79 30.13
N GLY A 182 37.13 -29.64 29.31
CA GLY A 182 36.68 -31.02 29.16
C GLY A 182 37.47 -31.83 28.13
N GLY A 183 38.74 -32.11 28.41
CA GLY A 183 39.47 -33.16 27.71
C GLY A 183 39.10 -34.53 28.28
N GLY A 184 38.66 -35.46 27.43
CA GLY A 184 38.69 -36.91 27.75
C GLY A 184 37.63 -37.78 27.09
N GLY A 185 37.95 -38.32 25.90
CA GLY A 185 37.72 -39.73 25.54
C GLY A 185 36.34 -40.18 25.03
N GLY A 186 36.32 -40.82 23.85
CA GLY A 186 35.23 -41.71 23.42
C GLY A 186 34.76 -41.46 21.99
N GLY A 187 35.12 -42.35 21.07
CA GLY A 187 34.88 -42.22 19.64
C GLY A 187 33.47 -42.59 19.15
N VAL A 188 33.43 -42.90 17.84
CA VAL A 188 32.27 -43.25 16.99
C VAL A 188 31.55 -41.99 16.45
N GLY A 189 31.42 -41.73 15.15
CA GLY A 189 31.74 -42.44 13.92
C GLY A 189 30.92 -41.82 12.78
N GLY A 190 31.40 -41.93 11.53
CA GLY A 190 30.52 -41.99 10.35
C GLY A 190 30.36 -40.71 9.51
N GLY A 191 30.82 -40.82 8.26
CA GLY A 191 30.32 -40.12 7.07
C GLY A 191 30.77 -38.66 6.92
N GLY A 192 31.51 -38.24 5.90
CA GLY A 192 31.48 -38.71 4.52
C GLY A 192 31.09 -37.51 3.64
N GLY A 193 32.04 -37.05 2.81
CA GLY A 193 31.73 -36.47 1.51
C GLY A 193 31.77 -34.96 1.36
N GLY A 194 32.78 -34.50 0.59
CA GLY A 194 32.69 -33.45 -0.43
C GLY A 194 32.54 -32.01 0.09
N GLY A 195 33.52 -31.12 -0.07
CA GLY A 195 34.21 -30.82 -1.32
C GLY A 195 33.60 -29.56 -1.92
N GLY A 196 34.37 -28.46 -1.96
CA GLY A 196 33.90 -27.22 -2.59
C GLY A 196 34.72 -26.02 -2.17
N GLY A 197 35.94 -25.95 -2.69
CA GLY A 197 36.88 -24.86 -2.43
C GLY A 197 36.31 -23.50 -2.77
N GLY A 198 36.62 -22.52 -1.91
CA GLY A 198 36.56 -21.12 -2.28
C GLY A 198 37.61 -20.81 -3.34
N VAL A 199 37.25 -19.91 -4.24
CA VAL A 199 38.21 -19.07 -4.96
C VAL A 199 37.82 -17.63 -4.66
N GLY A 200 38.68 -16.97 -3.90
CA GLY A 200 38.69 -15.51 -3.77
C GLY A 200 39.62 -14.89 -4.82
N GLY A 201 39.48 -13.57 -4.98
CA GLY A 201 40.32 -12.71 -5.81
C GLY A 201 39.51 -12.12 -6.97
N GLY A 202 39.31 -10.81 -7.12
CA GLY A 202 40.15 -9.69 -6.72
C GLY A 202 40.79 -9.07 -7.97
N GLY A 203 40.50 -7.79 -8.24
CA GLY A 203 41.06 -6.99 -9.34
C GLY A 203 39.95 -6.47 -10.27
N GLY A 204 39.75 -5.18 -10.53
CA GLY A 204 40.67 -4.04 -10.46
C GLY A 204 41.04 -3.59 -11.87
N GLY A 205 40.70 -2.35 -12.23
CA GLY A 205 41.07 -1.68 -13.49
C GLY A 205 40.04 -1.86 -14.62
N GLY A 206 39.53 -0.84 -15.32
CA GLY A 206 40.05 0.50 -15.54
C GLY A 206 40.78 0.58 -16.89
N VAL A 207 40.02 0.72 -17.99
CA VAL A 207 40.43 1.21 -19.32
C VAL A 207 39.12 1.73 -19.96
N GLY A 208 38.93 2.92 -20.52
CA GLY A 208 39.88 3.88 -21.09
C GLY A 208 39.76 3.93 -22.62
N GLY A 209 38.80 4.71 -23.16
CA GLY A 209 38.99 5.50 -24.39
C GLY A 209 38.59 4.94 -25.78
N GLY A 210 38.07 5.87 -26.61
CA GLY A 210 38.02 5.86 -28.09
C GLY A 210 36.72 5.29 -28.68
N TRP A 211 35.87 6.01 -29.41
CA TRP A 211 36.03 7.18 -30.28
C TRP A 211 34.90 8.20 -30.08
#